data_AF-A0A941MJF0-F1
#
_entry.id   AF-A0A941MJF0-F1
#
_cell.length_a   1.000
_cell.length_b   1.000
_cell.length_c   1.000
_cell.angle_alpha   90.00
_cell.angle_beta   90.00
_cell.angle_gamma   90.00
#
_symmetry.space_group_name_H-M   'P 1'
#
loop_
_entity.id
_entity.type
_entity.pdbx_description
1 polymer ?
#
loop_
_entity_poly.entity_id
_entity_poly.type
_entity_poly.pdbx_seq_one_letter_code
_entity_poly.pdbx_strand_id
1 'polypeptide(L)'
;LLTSIAGSLPGWTTPDILTLTGVAGAGLFFIGCIASRSSSGFYLLAIFGLLLNWFGDSLDGSLARYREIERPRYGFFVDQFSDVVAHFFILFGLGFSTVMRLDIALMALLGSLLTMFYGHLRLQFARTWQVSHYGIGPTELRILIIGGLVLAMNDDIPMLTTVLGRFSLFDIV
;
A
#
# COMPACT_ATOMS: atom_id res chain seq x y z
N LEU A 1 18.83 7.51 5.02
CA LEU A 1 17.86 8.41 4.34
C LEU A 1 16.65 8.67 5.22
N LEU A 2 15.85 7.66 5.61
CA LEU A 2 14.67 7.82 6.47
C LEU A 2 14.96 8.50 7.82
N THR A 3 16.09 8.22 8.46
CA THR A 3 16.51 8.87 9.71
C THR A 3 16.80 10.37 9.54
N SER A 4 17.33 10.79 8.40
CA SER A 4 17.58 12.20 8.08
C SER A 4 16.27 12.95 7.86
N ILE A 5 15.32 12.32 7.16
CA ILE A 5 13.97 12.87 6.97
C ILE A 5 13.24 12.98 8.31
N ALA A 6 13.30 11.93 9.16
CA ALA A 6 12.70 11.94 10.49
C ALA A 6 13.25 13.07 11.37
N GLY A 7 14.56 13.36 11.31
CA GLY A 7 15.18 14.49 12.01
C GLY A 7 14.81 15.87 11.45
N SER A 8 14.33 15.94 10.22
CA SER A 8 13.88 17.18 9.58
C SER A 8 12.40 17.49 9.83
N LEU A 9 11.63 16.53 10.38
CA LEU A 9 10.21 16.72 10.65
C LEU A 9 9.98 17.68 11.83
N PRO A 10 8.94 18.54 11.76
CA PRO A 10 8.60 19.44 12.85
C PRO A 10 8.40 18.72 14.19
N GLY A 11 8.75 19.37 15.30
CA GLY A 11 8.66 18.78 16.64
C GLY A 11 7.27 18.28 17.03
N TRP A 12 6.20 18.85 16.45
CA TRP A 12 4.82 18.45 16.71
C TRP A 12 4.37 17.18 15.97
N THR A 13 5.12 16.72 14.96
CA THR A 13 4.77 15.49 14.22
C THR A 13 5.01 14.27 15.10
N THR A 14 3.97 13.48 15.36
CA THR A 14 4.07 12.23 16.13
C THR A 14 3.98 11.02 15.19
N PRO A 15 4.47 9.83 15.61
CA PRO A 15 4.24 8.58 14.87
C PRO A 15 2.76 8.37 14.55
N ASP A 16 1.86 8.61 15.51
CA ASP A 16 0.42 8.48 15.31
C ASP A 16 -0.13 9.39 14.18
N ILE A 17 0.40 10.62 14.04
CA ILE A 17 0.04 11.53 12.94
C ILE A 17 0.55 10.98 11.60
N LEU A 18 1.75 10.40 11.57
CA LEU A 18 2.30 9.78 10.36
C LEU A 18 1.50 8.55 9.95
N THR A 19 1.13 7.69 10.90
CA THR A 19 0.27 6.54 10.62
C THR A 19 -1.10 6.97 10.11
N LEU A 20 -1.71 8.00 10.71
CA LEU A 20 -2.97 8.59 10.22
C LEU A 20 -2.81 9.16 8.80
N THR A 21 -1.69 9.83 8.51
CA THR A 21 -1.36 10.32 7.17
C THR A 21 -1.23 9.15 6.19
N GLY A 22 -0.65 8.04 6.63
CA GLY A 22 -0.55 6.80 5.88
C GLY A 22 -1.92 6.27 5.48
N VAL A 23 -2.82 6.12 6.45
CA VAL A 23 -4.20 5.64 6.23
C VAL A 23 -5.00 6.62 5.36
N ALA A 24 -4.88 7.92 5.60
CA ALA A 24 -5.54 8.95 4.79
C ALA A 24 -5.04 8.92 3.33
N GLY A 25 -3.74 8.71 3.12
CA GLY A 25 -3.15 8.49 1.80
C GLY A 25 -3.76 7.29 1.07
N ALA A 26 -3.95 6.16 1.77
CA ALA A 26 -4.61 4.99 1.20
C ALA A 26 -6.09 5.25 0.88
N GLY A 27 -6.81 5.99 1.73
CA GLY A 27 -8.18 6.45 1.42
C GLY A 27 -8.23 7.37 0.20
N LEU A 28 -7.25 8.28 0.06
CA LEU A 28 -7.14 9.15 -1.12
C LEU A 28 -6.84 8.35 -2.39
N PHE A 29 -6.01 7.32 -2.28
CA PHE A 29 -5.76 6.37 -3.36
C PHE A 29 -7.07 5.72 -3.82
N PHE A 30 -7.85 5.18 -2.89
CA PHE A 30 -9.14 4.56 -3.17
C PHE A 30 -10.11 5.50 -3.88
N ILE A 31 -10.22 6.75 -3.40
CA ILE A 31 -11.05 7.79 -4.03
C ILE A 31 -10.55 8.10 -5.45
N GLY A 32 -9.23 8.23 -5.63
CA GLY A 32 -8.63 8.46 -6.94
C GLY A 32 -8.92 7.34 -7.94
N CYS A 33 -8.87 6.08 -7.50
CA CYS A 33 -9.20 4.92 -8.33
C CYS A 33 -10.69 4.86 -8.70
N ILE A 34 -11.60 5.25 -7.81
CA ILE A 34 -13.03 5.31 -8.16
C ILE A 34 -13.28 6.46 -9.13
N ALA A 35 -12.72 7.63 -8.86
CA ALA A 35 -12.89 8.83 -9.68
C ALA A 35 -12.25 8.69 -11.06
N SER A 36 -11.22 7.83 -11.21
CA SER A 36 -10.57 7.60 -12.51
C SER A 36 -11.49 7.03 -13.58
N ARG A 37 -12.61 6.41 -13.19
CA ARG A 37 -13.67 5.99 -14.12
C ARG A 37 -14.34 7.17 -14.84
N SER A 38 -14.31 8.36 -14.26
CA SER A 38 -14.88 9.57 -14.86
C SER A 38 -13.86 10.35 -15.68
N SER A 39 -12.59 10.34 -15.29
CA SER A 39 -11.50 10.99 -16.02
C SER A 39 -10.15 10.40 -15.64
N SER A 40 -9.31 10.11 -16.64
CA SER A 40 -7.97 9.56 -16.44
C SER A 40 -7.07 10.46 -15.59
N GLY A 41 -7.38 11.76 -15.45
CA GLY A 41 -6.63 12.69 -14.58
C GLY A 41 -6.65 12.30 -13.10
N PHE A 42 -7.65 11.57 -12.63
CA PHE A 42 -7.72 11.12 -11.23
C PHE A 42 -6.72 10.01 -10.89
N TYR A 43 -6.06 9.40 -11.87
CA TYR A 43 -4.93 8.51 -11.60
C TYR A 43 -3.76 9.24 -10.95
N LEU A 44 -3.56 10.53 -11.21
CA LEU A 44 -2.57 11.34 -10.48
C LEU A 44 -2.95 11.49 -9.00
N LEU A 45 -4.24 11.62 -8.71
CA LEU A 45 -4.72 11.66 -7.32
C LEU A 45 -4.47 10.32 -6.63
N ALA A 46 -4.69 9.21 -7.34
CA ALA A 46 -4.37 7.88 -6.83
C ALA A 46 -2.87 7.76 -6.53
N ILE A 47 -2.00 8.08 -7.49
CA ILE A 47 -0.54 8.06 -7.29
C ILE A 47 -0.11 8.93 -6.11
N PHE A 48 -0.66 10.15 -5.99
CA PHE A 48 -0.37 11.02 -4.86
C PHE A 48 -0.81 10.41 -3.52
N GLY A 49 -2.00 9.81 -3.46
CA GLY A 49 -2.47 9.06 -2.29
C GLY A 49 -1.54 7.91 -1.91
N LEU A 50 -1.03 7.16 -2.90
CA LEU A 50 -0.08 6.08 -2.65
C LEU A 50 1.26 6.59 -2.10
N LEU A 51 1.75 7.71 -2.60
CA LEU A 51 2.97 8.35 -2.09
C LEU A 51 2.79 8.85 -0.65
N LEU A 52 1.63 9.42 -0.32
CA LEU A 52 1.29 9.79 1.06
C LEU A 52 1.21 8.57 1.97
N ASN A 53 0.60 7.48 1.50
CA ASN A 53 0.55 6.22 2.23
C ASN A 53 1.95 5.71 2.55
N TRP A 54 2.80 5.61 1.52
CA TRP A 54 4.19 5.18 1.65
C TRP A 54 4.99 6.09 2.60
N PHE A 55 4.78 7.41 2.53
CA PHE A 55 5.48 8.37 3.37
C PHE A 55 5.15 8.19 4.85
N GLY A 56 3.86 8.07 5.20
CA GLY A 56 3.43 7.87 6.58
C GLY A 56 3.97 6.56 7.17
N ASP A 57 3.71 5.46 6.44
CA ASP A 57 4.08 4.08 6.77
C ASP A 57 5.61 3.87 6.90
N SER A 58 6.41 4.51 6.05
CA SER A 58 7.87 4.34 6.11
C SER A 58 8.53 5.16 7.23
N LEU A 59 7.87 6.24 7.70
CA LEU A 59 8.46 7.21 8.62
C LEU A 59 7.98 7.08 10.06
N ASP A 60 6.82 6.48 10.34
CA ASP A 60 6.28 6.43 11.70
C ASP A 60 7.20 5.68 12.69
N GLY A 61 7.64 4.46 12.34
CA GLY A 61 8.58 3.68 13.13
C GLY A 61 9.98 4.28 13.12
N SER A 62 10.40 4.91 12.03
CA SER A 62 11.69 5.61 11.94
C SER A 62 11.73 6.83 12.85
N LEU A 63 10.62 7.59 12.93
CA LEU A 63 10.47 8.75 13.80
C LEU A 63 10.38 8.34 15.26
N ALA A 64 9.65 7.26 15.57
CA ALA A 64 9.54 6.72 16.93
C ALA A 64 10.92 6.35 17.49
N ARG A 65 11.75 5.65 16.69
CA ARG A 65 13.14 5.31 17.04
C ARG A 65 14.03 6.54 17.15
N TYR A 66 13.94 7.46 16.18
CA TYR A 66 14.78 8.68 16.18
C TYR A 66 14.53 9.57 17.40
N ARG A 67 13.28 9.64 17.88
CA ARG A 67 12.89 10.44 19.05
C ARG A 67 12.90 9.66 20.37
N GLU A 68 13.26 8.38 20.35
CA GLU A 68 13.26 7.50 21.53
C GLU A 68 11.88 7.43 22.25
N ILE A 69 10.78 7.60 21.50
CA ILE A 69 9.39 7.56 22.02
C ILE A 69 8.66 6.28 21.62
N GLU A 70 9.43 5.21 21.38
CA GLU A 70 8.92 3.93 20.92
C GLU A 70 7.93 3.32 21.91
N ARG A 71 6.82 2.79 21.39
CA ARG A 71 5.81 2.08 22.18
C ARG A 71 5.68 0.66 21.63
N PRO A 72 6.49 -0.31 22.07
CA PRO A 72 6.64 -1.58 21.36
C PRO A 72 5.33 -2.36 21.16
N ARG A 73 4.42 -2.35 22.13
CA ARG A 73 3.12 -3.05 22.02
C ARG A 73 2.07 -2.24 21.27
N TYR A 74 1.96 -0.95 21.59
CA TYR A 74 0.95 -0.07 21.02
C TYR A 74 1.28 0.28 19.57
N GLY A 75 2.52 0.68 19.29
CA GLY A 75 3.00 0.97 17.94
C GLY A 75 2.83 -0.24 17.02
N PHE A 76 3.22 -1.44 17.47
CA PHE A 76 3.01 -2.66 16.69
C PHE A 76 1.53 -2.94 16.38
N PHE A 77 0.62 -2.70 17.33
CA PHE A 77 -0.82 -2.87 17.09
C PHE A 77 -1.34 -1.86 16.06
N VAL A 78 -0.98 -0.58 16.21
CA VAL A 78 -1.44 0.50 15.33
C VAL A 78 -0.90 0.29 13.92
N ASP A 79 0.39 0.02 13.77
CA ASP A 79 1.10 -0.29 12.52
C ASP A 79 0.41 -1.45 11.77
N GLN A 80 0.22 -2.58 12.46
CA GLN A 80 -0.42 -3.76 11.88
C GLN A 80 -1.87 -3.49 11.44
N PHE A 81 -2.62 -2.72 12.23
CA PHE A 81 -4.00 -2.38 11.89
C PHE A 81 -4.07 -1.40 10.73
N SER A 82 -3.22 -0.36 10.71
CA SER A 82 -3.13 0.60 9.61
C SER A 82 -2.72 -0.07 8.31
N ASP A 83 -1.83 -1.06 8.37
CA ASP A 83 -1.42 -1.85 7.21
C ASP A 83 -2.58 -2.60 6.57
N VAL A 84 -3.39 -3.28 7.38
CA VAL A 84 -4.58 -4.00 6.92
C VAL A 84 -5.58 -3.05 6.26
N VAL A 85 -5.83 -1.90 6.90
CA VAL A 85 -6.72 -0.86 6.35
C VAL A 85 -6.17 -0.28 5.05
N ALA A 86 -4.87 -0.02 4.97
CA ALA A 86 -4.23 0.49 3.77
C ALA A 86 -4.29 -0.52 2.61
N HIS A 87 -4.00 -1.79 2.87
CA HIS A 87 -4.10 -2.86 1.86
C HIS A 87 -5.52 -3.03 1.34
N PHE A 88 -6.51 -2.95 2.24
CA PHE A 88 -7.92 -2.93 1.84
C PHE A 88 -8.19 -1.78 0.86
N PHE A 89 -7.86 -0.53 1.22
CA PHE A 89 -8.13 0.61 0.35
C PHE A 89 -7.38 0.55 -0.99
N ILE A 90 -6.12 0.12 -0.98
CA ILE A 90 -5.29 0.05 -2.19
C ILE A 90 -5.81 -1.02 -3.15
N LEU A 91 -5.92 -2.28 -2.70
CA LEU A 91 -6.30 -3.38 -3.59
C LEU A 91 -7.78 -3.31 -3.97
N PHE A 92 -8.66 -2.97 -3.04
CA PHE A 92 -10.07 -2.79 -3.36
C PHE A 92 -10.27 -1.60 -4.31
N GLY A 93 -9.52 -0.51 -4.12
CA GLY A 93 -9.52 0.65 -5.03
C GLY A 93 -9.08 0.27 -6.43
N LEU A 94 -7.99 -0.50 -6.57
CA LEU A 94 -7.55 -1.02 -7.86
C LEU A 94 -8.64 -1.84 -8.57
N GLY A 95 -9.37 -2.68 -7.83
CA GLY A 95 -10.49 -3.44 -8.39
C GLY A 95 -11.67 -2.59 -8.88
N PHE A 96 -11.84 -1.37 -8.37
CA PHE A 96 -12.82 -0.40 -8.89
C PHE A 96 -12.30 0.46 -10.04
N SER A 97 -10.98 0.50 -10.24
CA SER A 97 -10.38 1.20 -11.37
C SER A 97 -10.51 0.39 -12.67
N THR A 98 -10.17 0.98 -13.82
CA THR A 98 -10.12 0.23 -15.10
C THR A 98 -8.82 -0.56 -15.29
N VAL A 99 -7.90 -0.52 -14.31
CA VAL A 99 -6.55 -1.08 -14.40
C VAL A 99 -6.54 -2.58 -14.10
N MET A 100 -7.34 -3.00 -13.14
CA MET A 100 -7.35 -4.36 -12.60
C MET A 100 -8.79 -4.83 -12.41
N ARG A 101 -9.06 -6.10 -12.73
CA ARG A 101 -10.40 -6.64 -12.54
C ARG A 101 -10.71 -6.85 -11.05
N LEU A 102 -11.95 -6.58 -10.64
CA LEU A 102 -12.37 -6.67 -9.25
C LEU A 102 -12.19 -8.07 -8.65
N ASP A 103 -12.45 -9.13 -9.42
CA ASP A 103 -12.29 -10.52 -8.99
C ASP A 103 -10.82 -10.84 -8.63
N ILE A 104 -9.89 -10.36 -9.45
CA ILE A 104 -8.45 -10.57 -9.26
C ILE A 104 -7.95 -9.70 -8.12
N ALA A 105 -8.40 -8.45 -8.03
CA ALA A 105 -8.06 -7.53 -6.95
C ALA A 105 -8.51 -8.08 -5.57
N LEU A 106 -9.71 -8.68 -5.51
CA LEU A 106 -10.20 -9.35 -4.30
C LEU A 106 -9.39 -10.61 -3.95
N MET A 107 -8.98 -11.38 -4.96
CA MET A 107 -8.12 -12.55 -4.74
C MET A 107 -6.75 -12.14 -4.22
N ALA A 108 -6.15 -11.09 -4.79
CA ALA A 108 -4.89 -10.50 -4.32
C ALA A 108 -5.04 -9.98 -2.88
N LEU A 109 -6.12 -9.26 -2.57
CA LEU A 109 -6.41 -8.79 -1.21
C LEU A 109 -6.49 -9.94 -0.22
N LEU A 110 -7.22 -11.01 -0.56
CA LEU A 110 -7.33 -12.19 0.30
C LEU A 110 -5.97 -12.87 0.49
N GLY A 111 -5.18 -13.01 -0.57
CA GLY A 111 -3.81 -13.55 -0.50
C GLY A 111 -2.87 -12.73 0.37
N SER A 112 -2.91 -11.39 0.25
CA SER A 112 -2.12 -10.47 1.09
C SER A 112 -2.53 -10.58 2.55
N LEU A 113 -3.82 -10.61 2.87
CA LEU A 113 -4.32 -10.76 4.24
C LEU A 113 -3.92 -12.11 4.85
N LEU A 114 -3.96 -13.20 4.08
CA LEU A 114 -3.48 -14.51 4.54
C LEU A 114 -1.98 -14.50 4.84
N THR A 115 -1.19 -13.81 4.03
CA THR A 115 0.26 -13.68 4.23
C THR A 115 0.58 -12.84 5.46
N MET A 116 -0.15 -11.73 5.68
CA MET A 116 -0.04 -10.93 6.90
C MET A 116 -0.41 -11.75 8.15
N PHE A 117 -1.52 -12.50 8.09
CA PHE A 117 -1.96 -13.35 9.18
C PHE A 117 -0.93 -14.46 9.48
N TYR A 118 -0.38 -15.10 8.44
CA TYR A 118 0.69 -16.08 8.59
C TYR A 118 1.94 -15.47 9.23
N GLY A 119 2.35 -14.28 8.77
CA GLY A 119 3.44 -13.51 9.38
C GLY A 119 3.20 -13.29 10.88
N HIS A 120 1.99 -12.84 11.24
CA HIS A 120 1.62 -12.62 12.64
C HIS A 120 1.69 -13.90 13.48
N LEU A 121 1.14 -15.02 13.01
CA LEU A 121 1.24 -16.30 13.71
C LEU A 121 2.71 -16.70 13.90
N ARG A 122 3.53 -16.57 12.86
CA ARG A 122 4.93 -16.94 12.92
C ARG A 122 5.73 -16.08 13.90
N LEU A 123 5.37 -14.81 14.08
CA LEU A 123 5.97 -13.97 15.12
C LEU A 123 5.70 -14.49 16.52
N GLN A 124 4.49 -14.98 16.77
CA GLN A 124 4.14 -15.54 18.07
C GLN A 124 4.86 -16.87 18.36
N PHE A 125 5.00 -17.74 17.34
CA PHE A 125 5.57 -19.08 17.51
C PHE A 125 7.10 -19.13 17.39
N ALA A 126 7.69 -18.43 16.41
CA ALA A 126 9.10 -18.58 16.05
C ALA A 126 10.00 -17.46 16.57
N ARG A 127 9.44 -16.39 17.16
CA ARG A 127 10.14 -15.17 17.62
C ARG A 127 11.13 -14.58 16.61
N THR A 128 10.98 -14.92 15.33
CA THR A 128 11.84 -14.49 14.23
C THR A 128 10.98 -13.70 13.25
N TRP A 129 11.36 -12.43 13.03
CA TRP A 129 10.67 -11.53 12.12
C TRP A 129 11.25 -11.74 10.71
N GLN A 130 10.48 -12.32 9.78
CA GLN A 130 10.85 -12.37 8.36
C GLN A 130 10.00 -11.35 7.60
N VAL A 131 10.66 -10.29 7.13
CA VAL A 131 10.05 -9.12 6.46
C VAL A 131 9.56 -9.45 5.05
N SER A 132 10.28 -10.33 4.35
CA SER A 132 10.00 -10.67 2.96
C SER A 132 9.58 -12.14 2.86
N HIS A 133 8.37 -12.35 2.37
CA HIS A 133 7.96 -13.64 1.85
C HIS A 133 8.12 -13.55 0.32
N TYR A 134 8.82 -14.51 -0.28
CA TYR A 134 8.99 -14.66 -1.74
C TYR A 134 9.78 -13.60 -2.51
N GLY A 135 10.50 -12.69 -1.84
CA GLY A 135 11.42 -11.76 -2.51
C GLY A 135 10.76 -10.59 -3.23
N ILE A 136 9.43 -10.46 -3.13
CA ILE A 136 8.69 -9.25 -3.53
C ILE A 136 8.37 -8.43 -2.28
N GLY A 137 8.89 -7.21 -2.21
CA GLY A 137 8.67 -6.30 -1.11
C GLY A 137 7.45 -5.38 -1.30
N PRO A 138 6.93 -4.76 -0.22
CA PRO A 138 5.85 -3.76 -0.30
C PRO A 138 6.18 -2.59 -1.23
N THR A 139 7.45 -2.20 -1.29
CA THR A 139 7.94 -1.11 -2.16
C THR A 139 7.86 -1.48 -3.64
N GLU A 140 8.21 -2.71 -4.01
CA GLU A 140 8.18 -3.17 -5.40
C GLU A 140 6.74 -3.26 -5.91
N LEU A 141 5.83 -3.74 -5.07
CA LEU A 141 4.40 -3.74 -5.36
C LEU A 141 3.87 -2.32 -5.59
N ARG A 142 4.24 -1.36 -4.74
CA ARG A 142 3.86 0.06 -4.91
C ARG A 142 4.37 0.62 -6.24
N ILE A 143 5.60 0.31 -6.65
CA ILE A 143 6.17 0.77 -7.94
C ILE A 143 5.40 0.16 -9.11
N LEU A 144 5.07 -1.13 -9.05
CA LEU A 144 4.24 -1.78 -10.07
C LEU A 144 2.89 -1.06 -10.19
N ILE A 145 2.20 -0.82 -9.07
CA ILE A 145 0.91 -0.11 -9.05
C ILE A 145 1.03 1.27 -9.71
N ILE A 146 2.06 2.06 -9.37
CA ILE A 146 2.30 3.37 -10.00
C ILE A 146 2.48 3.22 -11.51
N GLY A 147 3.31 2.27 -11.95
CA GLY A 147 3.51 1.99 -13.37
C GLY A 147 2.20 1.67 -14.09
N GLY A 148 1.33 0.88 -13.46
CA GLY A 148 0.02 0.52 -14.00
C GLY A 148 -0.93 1.70 -14.13
N LEU A 149 -0.97 2.56 -13.12
CA LEU A 149 -1.79 3.77 -13.15
C LEU A 149 -1.29 4.74 -14.24
N VAL A 150 0.03 4.88 -14.42
CA VAL A 150 0.60 5.73 -15.48
C VAL A 150 0.30 5.18 -16.87
N LEU A 151 0.39 3.86 -17.08
CA LEU A 151 0.00 3.25 -18.36
C LEU A 151 -1.50 3.43 -18.63
N ALA A 152 -2.32 3.30 -17.59
CA ALA A 152 -3.77 3.52 -17.68
C ALA A 152 -4.15 4.98 -18.00
N MET A 153 -3.29 5.95 -17.67
CA MET A 153 -3.51 7.35 -18.05
C MET A 153 -3.39 7.59 -19.56
N ASN A 154 -2.58 6.79 -20.26
CA ASN A 154 -2.33 6.93 -21.69
C ASN A 154 -3.18 5.97 -22.54
N ASP A 155 -4.15 5.25 -21.93
CA ASP A 155 -4.93 4.17 -22.57
C ASP A 155 -4.09 3.02 -23.17
N ASP A 156 -2.80 2.97 -22.85
CA ASP A 156 -1.81 2.02 -23.38
C ASP A 156 -1.76 0.71 -22.58
N ILE A 157 -2.83 0.32 -21.87
CA ILE A 157 -2.81 -0.89 -21.06
C ILE A 157 -2.74 -2.11 -22.01
N PRO A 158 -1.63 -2.87 -22.04
CA PRO A 158 -1.55 -4.04 -22.91
C PRO A 158 -2.47 -5.12 -22.36
N MET A 159 -3.63 -5.29 -23.00
CA MET A 159 -4.58 -6.35 -22.66
C MET A 159 -4.16 -7.66 -23.33
N LEU A 160 -3.74 -8.63 -22.52
CA LEU A 160 -3.53 -10.01 -22.93
C LEU A 160 -4.88 -10.70 -23.00
N THR A 161 -5.31 -11.08 -24.20
CA THR A 161 -6.55 -11.85 -24.36
C THR A 161 -6.21 -13.33 -24.27
N THR A 162 -6.58 -13.98 -23.17
CA THR A 162 -6.41 -15.42 -22.94
C THR A 162 -7.77 -16.13 -23.07
N VAL A 163 -7.78 -17.46 -23.14
CA VAL A 163 -9.00 -18.29 -23.23
C VAL A 163 -9.98 -18.07 -22.05
N LEU A 164 -9.46 -17.56 -20.92
CA LEU A 164 -10.22 -17.24 -19.70
C LEU A 164 -10.71 -15.78 -19.63
N GLY A 165 -10.42 -14.93 -20.62
CA GLY A 165 -10.84 -13.54 -20.68
C GLY A 165 -9.72 -12.56 -21.07
N ARG A 166 -10.04 -11.26 -21.07
CA ARG A 166 -9.03 -10.19 -21.18
C ARG A 166 -8.40 -9.98 -19.81
N PHE A 167 -7.07 -10.07 -19.77
CA PHE A 167 -6.23 -9.85 -18.60
C PHE A 167 -5.31 -8.67 -18.85
N SER A 168 -5.23 -7.75 -17.91
CA SER A 168 -4.19 -6.73 -17.86
C SER A 168 -2.85 -7.36 -17.49
N LEU A 169 -1.73 -6.73 -17.82
CA LEU A 169 -0.40 -7.18 -17.34
C LEU A 169 -0.33 -7.24 -15.80
N PHE A 170 -1.19 -6.47 -15.14
CA PHE A 170 -1.41 -6.45 -13.69
C PHE A 170 -2.21 -7.63 -13.13
N ASP A 171 -2.91 -8.37 -13.98
CA ASP A 171 -3.72 -9.52 -13.56
C ASP A 171 -2.87 -10.80 -13.41
N ILE A 172 -1.60 -10.76 -13.85
CA ILE A 172 -0.67 -11.91 -13.89
C ILE A 172 0.36 -11.86 -12.75
N VAL A 173 0.53 -10.70 -12.10
CA VAL A 173 1.45 -10.49 -10.96
C VAL A 173 0.74 -10.71 -9.65
#